data_AF-A0A2E3EQT4-F1
#
_entry.id   AF-A0A2E3EQT4-F1
#
_cell.length_a   1.000
_cell.length_b   1.000
_cell.length_c   1.000
_cell.angle_alpha   90.00
_cell.angle_beta   90.00
_cell.angle_gamma   90.00
#
_symmetry.space_group_name_H-M   'P 1'
#
loop_
_entity.id
_entity.type
_entity.pdbx_description
1 polymer ?
#
loop_
_entity_poly.entity_id
_entity_poly.type
_entity_poly.pdbx_seq_one_letter_code
_entity_poly.pdbx_strand_id
1 'polypeptide(L)'
;MSNNTMSYATKIEARRARLEAAADRAEVRADAAYKCADLREEASGIPFGQPILVGHHSEARHRRAIEKANHAMRTCITERDRADALRAKAAAVGTGGISADDPEAVSNLTEQLRAAQATQVLMKTANALVRKGDRDGLVKLGLSAAE
;
A
#
# COMPACT_ATOMS: atom_id res chain seq x y z
N MET A 1 -23.02 26.45 20.57
CA MET A 1 -21.71 26.29 19.91
C MET A 1 -21.54 24.82 19.54
N SER A 2 -22.10 24.41 18.41
CA SER A 2 -22.10 23.03 17.93
C SER A 2 -21.14 22.92 16.74
N ASN A 3 -19.84 22.93 17.04
CA ASN A 3 -18.80 22.82 16.03
C ASN A 3 -18.26 21.39 15.97
N ASN A 4 -18.49 20.76 14.81
CA ASN A 4 -17.55 19.87 14.13
C ASN A 4 -17.49 18.39 14.55
N THR A 5 -18.61 17.67 14.49
CA THR A 5 -18.62 16.20 14.34
C THR A 5 -18.78 15.82 12.87
N MET A 6 -17.74 16.04 12.06
CA MET A 6 -17.56 15.13 10.93
C MET A 6 -17.44 13.72 11.52
N SER A 7 -18.44 12.88 11.27
CA SER A 7 -18.51 11.50 11.74
C SER A 7 -17.17 10.81 11.50
N TYR A 8 -16.68 10.01 12.45
CA TYR A 8 -15.39 9.31 12.34
C TYR A 8 -15.25 8.58 11.00
N ALA A 9 -16.33 7.96 10.51
CA ALA A 9 -16.41 7.36 9.19
C ALA A 9 -16.11 8.36 8.04
N THR A 10 -16.64 9.58 8.10
CA THR A 10 -16.38 10.59 7.05
C THR A 10 -14.93 11.06 7.06
N LYS A 11 -14.26 11.09 8.22
CA LYS A 11 -12.82 11.40 8.33
C LYS A 11 -11.96 10.31 7.70
N ILE A 12 -12.29 9.05 7.91
CA ILE A 12 -11.61 7.90 7.31
C ILE A 12 -11.77 7.92 5.80
N GLU A 13 -13.00 8.08 5.31
CA GLU A 13 -13.28 8.18 3.87
C GLU A 13 -12.58 9.38 3.23
N ALA A 14 -12.60 10.55 3.88
CA ALA A 14 -11.88 11.74 3.38
C ALA A 14 -10.37 11.50 3.30
N ARG A 15 -9.78 10.80 4.29
CA ARG A 15 -8.36 10.44 4.27
C ARG A 15 -8.04 9.48 3.13
N ARG A 16 -8.88 8.46 2.94
CA ARG A 16 -8.76 7.49 1.85
C ARG A 16 -8.83 8.18 0.49
N ALA A 17 -9.89 8.96 0.25
CA ALA A 17 -10.09 9.71 -0.98
C ALA A 17 -8.92 10.67 -1.28
N ARG A 18 -8.36 11.32 -0.26
CA ARG A 18 -7.18 12.18 -0.42
C ARG A 18 -5.95 11.41 -0.90
N LEU A 19 -5.73 10.20 -0.38
CA LEU A 19 -4.62 9.34 -0.77
C LEU A 19 -4.83 8.79 -2.19
N GLU A 20 -6.04 8.35 -2.53
CA GLU A 20 -6.41 7.91 -3.88
C GLU A 20 -6.19 9.02 -4.90
N ALA A 21 -6.72 10.22 -4.65
CA ALA A 21 -6.51 11.37 -5.52
C ALA A 21 -5.02 11.75 -5.64
N ALA A 22 -4.21 11.53 -4.59
CA ALA A 22 -2.77 11.74 -4.66
C ALA A 22 -2.05 10.68 -5.51
N ALA A 23 -2.51 9.43 -5.46
CA ALA A 23 -2.03 8.35 -6.32
C ALA A 23 -2.34 8.64 -7.78
N ASP A 24 -3.56 9.06 -8.10
CA ASP A 24 -3.96 9.39 -9.48
C ASP A 24 -3.13 10.54 -10.04
N ARG A 25 -2.84 11.58 -9.24
CA ARG A 25 -1.93 12.64 -9.64
C ARG A 25 -0.50 12.15 -9.88
N ALA A 26 -0.03 11.15 -9.14
CA ALA A 26 1.30 10.56 -9.35
C ALA A 26 1.32 9.72 -10.64
N GLU A 27 0.25 8.97 -10.90
CA GLU A 27 0.09 8.22 -12.15
C GLU A 27 0.07 9.13 -13.39
N VAL A 28 -0.69 10.23 -13.35
CA VAL A 28 -0.69 11.22 -14.43
C VAL A 28 0.72 11.80 -14.67
N ARG A 29 1.49 12.04 -13.59
CA ARG A 29 2.89 12.49 -13.72
C ARG A 29 3.79 11.40 -14.32
N ALA A 30 3.60 10.14 -13.93
CA ALA A 30 4.34 9.01 -14.48
C ALA A 30 4.07 8.87 -15.99
N ASP A 31 2.81 8.93 -16.41
CA ASP A 31 2.42 8.86 -17.83
C ASP A 31 2.95 10.04 -18.64
N ALA A 32 2.95 11.25 -18.06
CA ALA A 32 3.55 12.42 -18.71
C ALA A 32 5.07 12.25 -18.87
N ALA A 33 5.77 11.76 -17.84
CA ALA A 33 7.19 11.49 -17.89
C ALA A 33 7.54 10.39 -18.91
N TYR A 34 6.72 9.35 -19.00
CA TYR A 34 6.86 8.30 -20.01
C TYR A 34 6.79 8.86 -21.44
N LYS A 35 5.81 9.75 -21.71
CA LYS A 35 5.71 10.44 -23.00
C LYS A 35 6.94 11.31 -23.29
N CYS A 36 7.51 11.96 -22.28
CA CYS A 36 8.73 12.75 -22.43
C CYS A 36 10.00 11.90 -22.67
N ALA A 37 9.93 10.58 -22.41
CA ALA A 37 11.02 9.65 -22.70
C ALA A 37 11.01 9.14 -24.15
N ASP A 38 10.05 9.57 -24.97
CA ASP A 38 9.96 9.15 -26.36
C ASP A 38 11.17 9.66 -27.17
N LEU A 39 11.88 8.71 -27.79
CA LEU A 39 13.06 8.96 -28.62
C LEU A 39 12.77 8.82 -30.12
N ARG A 40 11.52 8.59 -30.51
CA ARG A 40 11.09 8.63 -31.91
C ARG A 40 11.63 9.87 -32.63
N GLU A 41 11.96 9.72 -33.91
CA GLU A 41 12.58 10.78 -34.68
C GLU A 41 11.73 12.05 -34.69
N GLU A 42 10.40 11.93 -34.70
CA GLU A 42 9.47 13.06 -34.63
C GLU A 42 9.56 13.83 -33.29
N ALA A 43 9.95 13.16 -32.20
CA ALA A 43 10.06 13.74 -30.87
C ALA A 43 11.49 14.22 -30.55
N SER A 44 12.51 13.47 -31.00
CA SER A 44 13.92 13.68 -30.64
C SER A 44 14.74 14.36 -31.75
N GLY A 45 14.27 14.31 -33.00
CA GLY A 45 15.03 14.74 -34.19
C GLY A 45 16.25 13.87 -34.48
N ILE A 46 16.22 12.61 -34.02
CA ILE A 46 17.29 11.62 -34.20
C ILE A 46 16.67 10.34 -34.81
N PRO A 47 17.09 9.97 -36.02
CA PRO A 47 16.70 8.69 -36.62
C PRO A 47 17.11 7.50 -35.74
N PHE A 48 16.22 6.53 -35.60
CA PHE A 48 16.55 5.31 -34.86
C PHE A 48 17.70 4.54 -35.50
N GLY A 49 18.60 4.01 -34.67
CA GLY A 49 19.77 3.25 -35.11
C GLY A 49 20.95 4.11 -35.58
N GLN A 50 20.82 5.44 -35.63
CA GLN A 50 21.96 6.31 -35.92
C GLN A 50 22.97 6.28 -34.75
N PRO A 51 24.27 6.03 -34.99
CA PRO A 51 25.28 6.16 -33.95
C PRO A 51 25.51 7.63 -33.57
N ILE A 52 26.05 7.87 -32.36
CA ILE A 52 26.48 9.21 -31.96
C ILE A 52 27.71 9.60 -32.81
N LEU A 53 27.56 10.60 -33.66
CA LEU A 53 28.64 11.13 -34.50
C LEU A 53 29.55 12.06 -33.66
N VAL A 54 30.64 11.50 -33.13
CA VAL A 54 31.60 12.26 -32.30
C VAL A 54 32.35 13.30 -33.14
N GLY A 55 32.46 14.52 -32.63
CA GLY A 55 33.05 15.68 -33.31
C GLY A 55 32.10 16.42 -34.27
N HIS A 56 30.88 15.93 -34.48
CA HIS A 56 29.90 16.57 -35.35
C HIS A 56 29.02 17.56 -34.57
N HIS A 57 28.50 18.59 -35.25
CA HIS A 57 27.65 19.61 -34.61
C HIS A 57 26.36 19.04 -33.98
N SER A 58 25.91 17.86 -34.43
CA SER A 58 24.74 17.16 -33.88
C SER A 58 25.03 16.30 -32.64
N GLU A 59 26.29 16.07 -32.28
CA GLU A 59 26.71 15.23 -31.16
C GLU A 59 26.04 15.65 -29.84
N ALA A 60 26.13 16.95 -29.54
CA ALA A 60 25.60 17.52 -28.30
C ALA A 60 24.08 17.35 -28.20
N ARG A 61 23.35 17.53 -29.32
CA ARG A 61 21.91 17.32 -29.37
C ARG A 61 21.57 15.85 -29.14
N HIS A 62 22.31 14.94 -29.78
CA HIS A 62 22.10 13.50 -29.65
C HIS A 62 22.25 13.04 -28.20
N ARG A 63 23.37 13.37 -27.55
CA ARG A 63 23.60 13.03 -26.15
C ARG A 63 22.51 13.60 -25.23
N ARG A 64 22.14 14.87 -25.41
CA ARG A 64 21.10 15.50 -24.60
C ARG A 64 19.74 14.83 -24.74
N ALA A 65 19.37 14.37 -25.93
CA ALA A 65 18.11 13.66 -26.14
C ALA A 65 18.08 12.33 -25.37
N ILE A 66 19.16 11.54 -25.43
CA ILE A 66 19.29 10.28 -24.68
C ILE A 66 19.25 10.55 -23.17
N GLU A 67 20.01 11.53 -22.68
CA GLU A 67 20.03 11.90 -21.26
C GLU A 67 18.66 12.36 -20.76
N LYS A 68 17.96 13.20 -21.54
CA LYS A 68 16.60 13.65 -21.23
C LYS A 68 15.63 12.47 -21.16
N ALA A 69 15.69 11.56 -22.14
CA ALA A 69 14.82 10.39 -22.15
C ALA A 69 15.09 9.44 -20.97
N ASN A 70 16.37 9.24 -20.63
CA ASN A 70 16.77 8.45 -19.46
C ASN A 70 16.23 9.06 -18.17
N HIS A 71 16.42 10.37 -17.98
CA HIS A 71 15.92 11.06 -16.79
C HIS A 71 14.38 11.03 -16.69
N ALA A 72 13.70 11.22 -17.82
CA ALA A 72 12.24 11.12 -17.90
C ALA A 72 11.75 9.70 -17.55
N MET A 73 12.45 8.66 -18.03
CA MET A 73 12.12 7.26 -17.69
C MET A 73 12.31 6.96 -16.20
N ARG A 74 13.41 7.42 -15.58
CA ARG A 74 13.63 7.28 -14.13
C ARG A 74 12.54 7.99 -13.32
N THR A 75 12.11 9.15 -13.79
CA THR A 75 11.01 9.91 -13.18
C THR A 75 9.69 9.15 -13.30
N CYS A 76 9.40 8.55 -14.47
CA CYS A 76 8.22 7.71 -14.68
C CYS A 76 8.16 6.56 -13.66
N ILE A 77 9.25 5.80 -13.51
CA ILE A 77 9.32 4.68 -12.56
C ILE A 77 9.08 5.18 -11.14
N THR A 78 9.78 6.24 -10.74
CA THR A 78 9.66 6.81 -9.38
C THR A 78 8.24 7.26 -9.06
N GLU A 79 7.57 7.94 -10.00
CA GLU A 79 6.19 8.39 -9.79
C GLU A 79 5.18 7.24 -9.87
N ARG A 80 5.45 6.18 -10.64
CA ARG A 80 4.64 4.94 -10.62
C ARG A 80 4.73 4.24 -9.27
N ASP A 81 5.94 4.00 -8.76
CA ASP A 81 6.16 3.39 -7.44
C ASP A 81 5.49 4.22 -6.33
N ARG A 82 5.54 5.55 -6.46
CA ARG A 82 4.85 6.46 -5.56
C ARG A 82 3.33 6.31 -5.63
N ALA A 83 2.75 6.16 -6.81
CA ALA A 83 1.32 5.93 -6.98
C ALA A 83 0.89 4.62 -6.31
N ASP A 84 1.63 3.54 -6.52
CA ASP A 84 1.35 2.24 -5.93
C ASP A 84 1.46 2.26 -4.41
N ALA A 85 2.51 2.89 -3.88
CA ALA A 85 2.67 3.08 -2.43
C ALA A 85 1.52 3.91 -1.82
N LEU A 86 1.00 4.91 -2.55
CA LEU A 86 -0.15 5.70 -2.09
C LEU A 86 -1.46 4.89 -2.14
N ARG A 87 -1.67 4.05 -3.17
CA ARG A 87 -2.81 3.12 -3.26
C ARG A 87 -2.79 2.10 -2.13
N ALA A 88 -1.62 1.51 -1.86
CA ALA A 88 -1.45 0.59 -0.74
C ALA A 88 -1.77 1.27 0.60
N LYS A 89 -1.31 2.52 0.80
CA LYS A 89 -1.67 3.32 1.98
C LYS A 89 -3.15 3.62 2.07
N ALA A 90 -3.82 3.92 0.95
CA ALA A 90 -5.26 4.17 0.92
C ALA A 90 -6.05 2.91 1.30
N ALA A 91 -5.68 1.75 0.75
CA ALA A 91 -6.29 0.46 1.07
C ALA A 91 -6.09 0.04 2.53
N ALA A 92 -5.00 0.46 3.16
CA ALA A 92 -4.72 0.22 4.57
C ALA A 92 -5.40 1.23 5.52
N VAL A 93 -6.08 2.27 5.02
CA VAL A 93 -6.81 3.19 5.90
C VAL A 93 -7.95 2.42 6.58
N GLY A 94 -8.01 2.50 7.92
CA GLY A 94 -9.03 1.83 8.72
C GLY A 94 -8.70 0.38 9.10
N THR A 95 -7.60 -0.20 8.62
CA THR A 95 -7.19 -1.57 8.99
C THR A 95 -6.22 -1.64 10.17
N GLY A 96 -5.64 -0.50 10.56
CA GLY A 96 -4.59 -0.40 11.60
C GLY A 96 -5.07 -0.58 13.04
N GLY A 97 -6.27 -1.11 13.26
CA GLY A 97 -6.89 -1.29 14.57
C GLY A 97 -7.96 -0.25 14.90
N ILE A 98 -8.45 -0.31 16.14
CA ILE A 98 -9.53 0.56 16.62
C ILE A 98 -8.95 1.93 16.97
N SER A 99 -9.43 2.98 16.30
CA SER A 99 -9.01 4.35 16.56
C SER A 99 -9.63 4.88 17.84
N ALA A 100 -8.90 5.71 18.59
CA ALA A 100 -9.44 6.42 19.76
C ALA A 100 -10.54 7.43 19.39
N ASP A 101 -10.57 7.89 18.14
CA ASP A 101 -11.58 8.82 17.62
C ASP A 101 -12.89 8.14 17.20
N ASP A 102 -12.93 6.80 17.23
CA ASP A 102 -14.14 6.02 16.94
C ASP A 102 -15.11 6.08 18.14
N PRO A 103 -16.35 6.56 17.98
CA PRO A 103 -17.34 6.58 19.07
C PRO A 103 -17.64 5.19 19.65
N GLU A 104 -17.44 4.12 18.87
CA GLU A 104 -17.66 2.73 19.30
C GLU A 104 -16.36 2.05 19.79
N ALA A 105 -15.25 2.78 19.91
CA ALA A 105 -13.93 2.22 20.21
C ALA A 105 -13.91 1.32 21.45
N VAL A 106 -14.52 1.79 22.55
CA VAL A 106 -14.55 1.05 23.83
C VAL A 106 -15.34 -0.24 23.70
N SER A 107 -16.47 -0.22 22.99
CA SER A 107 -17.30 -1.40 22.75
C SER A 107 -16.49 -2.45 21.97
N ASN A 108 -15.91 -2.04 20.85
CA ASN A 108 -15.13 -2.90 19.96
C ASN A 108 -13.90 -3.48 20.68
N LEU A 109 -13.19 -2.69 21.49
CA LEU A 109 -12.05 -3.16 22.29
C LEU A 109 -12.47 -4.15 23.38
N THR A 110 -13.61 -3.92 24.02
CA THR A 110 -14.13 -4.82 25.06
C THR A 110 -14.51 -6.17 24.47
N GLU A 111 -15.08 -6.20 23.28
CA GLU A 111 -15.38 -7.45 22.56
C GLU A 111 -14.11 -8.21 22.18
N GLN A 112 -13.10 -7.52 21.62
CA GLN A 112 -11.80 -8.15 21.32
C GLN A 112 -11.12 -8.69 22.58
N LEU A 113 -11.18 -7.95 23.69
CA LEU A 113 -10.64 -8.40 24.97
C LEU A 113 -11.35 -9.67 25.46
N ARG A 114 -12.69 -9.72 25.37
CA ARG A 114 -13.47 -10.90 25.75
C ARG A 114 -13.09 -12.12 24.91
N ALA A 115 -12.98 -11.95 23.60
CA ALA A 115 -12.57 -13.03 22.69
C ALA A 115 -11.17 -13.54 23.05
N ALA A 116 -10.20 -12.63 23.24
CA ALA A 116 -8.84 -12.98 23.63
C ALA A 116 -8.78 -13.71 24.99
N GLN A 117 -9.56 -13.27 25.98
CA GLN A 117 -9.68 -13.94 27.28
C GLN A 117 -10.27 -15.34 27.15
N ALA A 118 -11.31 -15.52 26.32
CA ALA A 118 -11.90 -16.84 26.08
C ALA A 118 -10.89 -17.81 25.45
N THR A 119 -10.14 -17.35 24.44
CA THR A 119 -9.05 -18.13 23.84
C THR A 119 -7.97 -18.45 24.88
N GLN A 120 -7.58 -17.49 25.71
CA GLN A 120 -6.57 -17.71 26.75
C GLN A 120 -7.01 -18.79 27.74
N VAL A 121 -8.26 -18.76 28.19
CA VAL A 121 -8.81 -19.76 29.12
C VAL A 121 -8.81 -21.13 28.47
N LEU A 122 -9.30 -21.25 27.22
CA LEU A 122 -9.30 -22.50 26.45
C LEU A 122 -7.89 -23.08 26.31
N MET A 123 -6.89 -22.25 26.01
CA MET A 123 -5.51 -22.72 25.85
C MET A 123 -4.89 -23.11 27.18
N LYS A 124 -5.22 -22.42 28.28
CA LYS A 124 -4.77 -22.81 29.63
C LYS A 124 -5.34 -24.17 30.05
N THR A 125 -6.62 -24.43 29.78
CA THR A 125 -7.24 -25.73 30.08
C THR A 125 -6.65 -26.83 29.21
N ALA A 126 -6.48 -26.59 27.91
CA ALA A 126 -5.81 -27.52 27.00
C ALA A 126 -4.39 -27.86 27.48
N ASN A 127 -3.58 -26.86 27.81
CA ASN A 127 -2.22 -27.07 28.31
C ASN A 127 -2.18 -27.86 29.64
N ALA A 128 -3.19 -27.69 30.50
CA ALA A 128 -3.31 -28.48 31.71
C ALA A 128 -3.59 -29.96 31.42
N LEU A 129 -4.43 -30.26 30.43
CA LEU A 129 -4.77 -31.61 30.00
C LEU A 129 -3.59 -32.29 29.30
N VAL A 130 -2.89 -31.58 28.40
CA VAL A 130 -1.66 -32.07 27.74
C VAL A 130 -0.62 -32.48 28.78
N ARG A 131 -0.38 -31.64 29.80
CA ARG A 131 0.58 -31.96 30.87
C ARG A 131 0.21 -33.21 31.67
N LYS A 132 -1.09 -33.51 31.78
CA LYS A 132 -1.61 -34.70 32.44
C LYS A 132 -1.66 -35.94 31.52
N GLY A 133 -1.41 -35.77 30.22
CA GLY A 133 -1.59 -36.83 29.22
C GLY A 133 -3.07 -37.21 28.98
N ASP A 134 -4.01 -36.34 29.34
CA ASP A 134 -5.45 -36.61 29.24
C ASP A 134 -5.97 -36.35 27.81
N ARG A 135 -5.97 -37.41 26.99
CA ARG A 135 -6.43 -37.37 25.59
C ARG A 135 -7.95 -37.21 25.50
N ASP A 136 -8.71 -37.87 26.36
CA ASP A 136 -10.18 -37.79 26.38
C ASP A 136 -10.65 -36.37 26.72
N GLY A 137 -9.96 -35.69 27.63
CA GLY A 137 -10.21 -34.28 27.94
C GLY A 137 -9.97 -33.35 26.76
N LEU A 138 -8.97 -33.64 25.91
CA LEU A 138 -8.69 -32.85 24.70
C LEU A 138 -9.74 -33.08 23.61
N VAL A 139 -10.24 -34.31 23.47
CA VAL A 139 -11.36 -34.64 22.56
C VAL A 139 -12.63 -33.89 22.98
N LYS A 140 -12.94 -33.82 24.29
CA LYS A 140 -14.09 -33.05 24.82
C LYS A 140 -13.99 -31.55 24.54
N LEU A 141 -12.77 -31.01 24.46
CA LEU A 141 -12.53 -29.62 24.07
C LEU A 141 -12.51 -29.41 22.54
N GLY A 142 -12.66 -30.47 21.74
CA GLY A 142 -12.62 -30.40 20.29
C GLY A 142 -11.23 -30.14 19.70
N LEU A 143 -10.17 -30.38 20.47
CA LEU A 143 -8.78 -30.09 20.08
C LEU A 143 -8.02 -31.31 19.54
N SER A 144 -8.61 -32.50 19.61
CA SER A 144 -8.08 -33.73 19.02
C SER A 144 -9.20 -34.58 18.43
N ALA A 145 -8.87 -35.39 17.42
CA ALA A 145 -9.80 -36.36 16.86
C ALA A 145 -10.16 -37.41 17.92
N ALA A 146 -11.44 -37.80 17.96
CA ALA A 146 -11.86 -39.02 18.63
C ALA A 146 -11.37 -40.19 17.77
N GLU A 147 -10.53 -41.05 18.35
CA GLU A 147 -10.23 -42.38 17.78
C GLU A 147 -11.42 -43.33 17.96
#